data_AF-A0A392QY71-F1
#
_entry.id   AF-A0A392QY71-F1
#
_cell.length_a   1.000
_cell.length_b   1.000
_cell.length_c   1.000
_cell.angle_alpha   90.00
_cell.angle_beta   90.00
_cell.angle_gamma   90.00
#
_symmetry.space_group_name_H-M   'P 1'
#
loop_
_entity.id
_entity.type
_entity.pdbx_description
1 polymer ?
#
loop_
_entity_poly.entity_id
_entity_poly.type
_entity_poly.pdbx_seq_one_letter_code
_entity_poly.pdbx_strand_id
1 'polypeptide(L)'
;MHSSGEILNYVTVDVYRIGEFPYWFHQTWTTSFQLCISLVILFHAIGLATIASLTVIVITVLCNTPLAKLQHKFQSRLMVAQDERLKATSEALVNMKVLKLYAWETSFKNCIERLRNEELKWLSAVQLRKAYNTFLFWSSPVLVSAASFGA
;
A
#
# COMPACT_ATOMS: atom_id res chain seq x y z
N MET A 1 -36.68 -2.27 -4.42
CA MET A 1 -36.03 -2.78 -5.66
C MET A 1 -34.66 -2.15 -5.72
N HIS A 2 -33.59 -2.94 -5.85
CA HIS A 2 -32.24 -2.39 -5.98
C HIS A 2 -32.07 -1.69 -7.32
N SER A 3 -31.32 -0.58 -7.32
CA SER A 3 -30.95 0.13 -8.55
C SER A 3 -30.01 -0.73 -9.40
N SER A 4 -30.06 -0.56 -10.73
CA SER A 4 -29.11 -1.22 -11.64
C SER A 4 -27.65 -0.97 -11.24
N GLY A 5 -27.34 0.18 -10.63
CA GLY A 5 -26.00 0.49 -10.12
C GLY A 5 -25.62 -0.33 -8.87
N GLU A 6 -26.57 -0.57 -7.96
CA GLU A 6 -26.33 -1.41 -6.77
C GLU A 6 -26.10 -2.87 -7.18
N ILE A 7 -26.91 -3.37 -8.12
CA ILE A 7 -26.75 -4.73 -8.68
C ILE A 7 -25.38 -4.88 -9.33
N LEU A 8 -24.93 -3.88 -10.10
CA LEU A 8 -23.60 -3.89 -10.70
C LEU A 8 -22.50 -3.92 -9.64
N ASN A 9 -22.65 -3.17 -8.54
CA ASN A 9 -21.69 -3.18 -7.44
C ASN A 9 -21.62 -4.56 -6.75
N TYR A 10 -22.75 -5.23 -6.52
CA TYR A 10 -22.75 -6.60 -5.98
C TYR A 10 -21.93 -7.55 -6.86
N VAL A 11 -22.15 -7.51 -8.17
CA VAL A 11 -21.50 -8.42 -9.12
C VAL A 11 -20.01 -8.09 -9.29
N THR A 12 -19.63 -6.82 -9.28
CA THR A 12 -18.25 -6.41 -9.61
C THR A 12 -17.34 -6.30 -8.40
N VAL A 13 -17.86 -5.82 -7.26
CA VAL A 13 -17.06 -5.58 -6.05
C VAL A 13 -17.25 -6.68 -5.03
N ASP A 14 -18.49 -7.05 -4.73
CA ASP A 14 -18.77 -7.95 -3.60
C ASP A 14 -18.47 -9.41 -3.96
N VAL A 15 -18.84 -9.86 -5.16
CA VAL A 15 -18.45 -11.20 -5.65
C VAL A 15 -16.93 -11.35 -5.70
N TYR A 16 -16.19 -10.32 -6.12
CA TYR A 16 -14.73 -10.35 -6.12
C TYR A 16 -14.16 -10.50 -4.69
N ARG A 17 -14.67 -9.73 -3.73
CA ARG A 17 -14.25 -9.83 -2.31
C ARG A 17 -14.57 -11.19 -1.71
N ILE A 18 -15.74 -11.75 -1.99
CA ILE A 18 -16.13 -13.09 -1.54
C ILE A 18 -15.25 -14.16 -2.21
N GLY A 19 -14.88 -13.98 -3.48
CA GLY A 19 -13.97 -14.87 -4.19
C GLY A 19 -12.56 -14.91 -3.60
N GLU A 20 -12.06 -13.78 -3.09
CA GLU A 20 -10.76 -13.69 -2.43
C GLU A 20 -10.79 -14.23 -0.99
N PHE A 21 -11.96 -14.29 -0.34
CA PHE A 21 -12.09 -14.66 1.07
C PHE A 21 -11.44 -16.03 1.41
N PRO A 22 -11.67 -17.12 0.64
CA PRO A 22 -11.05 -18.42 0.95
C PRO A 22 -9.52 -18.35 0.98
N TYR A 23 -8.89 -17.58 0.09
CA TYR A 23 -7.44 -17.39 0.07
C TYR A 23 -6.97 -16.70 1.35
N TRP A 24 -7.56 -15.56 1.72
CA TRP A 24 -7.18 -14.82 2.93
C TRP A 24 -7.45 -15.60 4.21
N PHE A 25 -8.57 -16.34 4.24
CA PHE A 25 -8.90 -17.23 5.35
C PHE A 25 -7.82 -18.30 5.51
N HIS A 26 -7.45 -18.98 4.42
CA HIS A 26 -6.42 -20.01 4.46
C HIS A 26 -5.04 -19.44 4.81
N GLN A 27 -4.69 -18.28 4.28
CA GLN A 27 -3.44 -17.60 4.55
C GLN A 27 -3.27 -17.25 6.04
N THR A 28 -4.36 -16.88 6.72
CA THR A 28 -4.32 -16.43 8.12
C THR A 28 -3.82 -17.53 9.05
N TRP A 29 -4.45 -18.72 9.01
CA TRP A 29 -4.07 -19.80 9.93
C TRP A 29 -2.78 -20.51 9.50
N THR A 30 -2.54 -20.67 8.19
CA THR A 30 -1.31 -21.30 7.69
C THR A 30 -0.07 -20.48 8.04
N THR A 31 -0.15 -19.14 7.98
CA THR A 31 0.96 -18.26 8.40
C THR A 31 1.28 -18.42 9.88
N SER A 32 0.26 -18.48 10.75
CA SER A 32 0.49 -18.72 12.19
C SER A 32 1.12 -20.08 12.45
N PHE A 33 0.62 -21.13 11.80
CA PHE A 33 1.16 -22.49 11.93
C PHE A 33 2.62 -22.58 11.43
N GLN A 34 2.89 -21.99 10.25
CA GLN A 34 4.22 -21.91 9.68
C GLN A 34 5.20 -21.19 10.62
N LEU A 35 4.79 -20.06 11.20
CA LEU A 35 5.63 -19.30 12.15
C LEU A 35 5.99 -20.14 13.38
N CYS A 36 5.02 -20.86 13.96
CA CYS A 36 5.26 -21.74 15.11
C CYS A 36 6.28 -22.83 14.78
N ILE A 37 6.12 -23.53 13.65
CA ILE A 37 7.06 -24.57 13.22
C ILE A 37 8.45 -24.00 12.97
N SER A 38 8.54 -22.86 12.27
CA SER A 38 9.83 -22.21 11.99
C SER A 38 10.58 -21.85 13.27
N LEU A 39 9.88 -21.35 14.31
CA LEU A 39 10.51 -21.05 15.61
C LEU A 39 11.00 -22.31 16.33
N VAL A 40 10.25 -23.41 16.28
CA VAL A 40 10.66 -24.70 16.87
C VAL A 40 11.92 -25.23 16.17
N ILE A 41 11.94 -25.21 14.83
CA ILE A 41 13.10 -25.65 14.04
C ILE A 41 14.31 -24.75 14.36
N LEU A 42 14.12 -23.43 14.40
CA LEU A 42 15.19 -22.48 14.70
C LEU A 42 15.78 -22.74 16.11
N PHE A 43 14.92 -22.93 17.12
CA PHE A 43 15.36 -23.26 18.47
C PHE A 43 16.12 -24.59 18.54
N HIS A 44 15.67 -25.61 17.81
CA HIS A 44 16.37 -26.88 17.76
C HIS A 44 17.73 -26.78 17.04
N ALA A 45 17.84 -25.94 16.01
CA ALA A 45 19.05 -25.81 15.20
C ALA A 45 20.16 -25.00 15.89
N ILE A 46 19.84 -23.89 16.57
CA ILE A 46 20.83 -22.94 17.13
C ILE A 46 20.65 -22.66 18.63
N GLY A 47 19.70 -23.32 19.31
CA GLY A 47 19.53 -23.23 20.76
C GLY A 47 19.24 -21.81 21.24
N LEU A 48 19.98 -21.36 22.27
CA LEU A 48 19.79 -20.06 22.92
C LEU A 48 20.02 -18.85 21.99
N ALA A 49 20.80 -19.01 20.91
CA ALA A 49 21.01 -17.95 19.91
C ALA A 49 19.70 -17.51 19.22
N THR A 50 18.65 -18.34 19.29
CA THR A 50 17.28 -17.99 18.85
C THR A 50 16.76 -16.72 19.52
N ILE A 51 17.18 -16.43 20.75
CA ILE A 51 16.75 -15.22 21.48
C ILE A 51 17.28 -13.95 20.78
N ALA A 52 18.52 -13.99 20.26
CA ALA A 52 19.10 -12.88 19.50
C ALA A 52 18.31 -12.65 18.20
N SER A 53 17.98 -13.72 17.47
CA SER A 53 17.14 -13.68 16.27
C SER A 53 15.75 -13.12 16.53
N LEU A 54 15.10 -13.58 17.60
CA LEU A 54 13.76 -13.13 17.98
C LEU A 54 13.77 -11.64 18.32
N THR A 55 14.84 -11.16 18.96
CA THR A 55 15.03 -9.74 19.26
C THR A 55 15.09 -8.90 17.97
N VAL A 56 15.84 -9.33 16.97
CA VAL A 56 15.91 -8.65 15.65
C VAL A 56 14.55 -8.64 14.95
N ILE A 57 13.81 -9.75 15.00
CA ILE A 57 12.46 -9.84 14.42
C ILE A 57 11.51 -8.85 15.11
N VAL A 58 11.51 -8.81 16.44
CA VAL A 58 10.65 -7.88 17.22
C VAL A 58 11.01 -6.43 16.90
N ILE A 59 12.29 -6.07 16.85
CA ILE A 59 12.72 -4.72 16.48
C ILE A 59 12.25 -4.37 15.06
N THR A 60 12.38 -5.29 14.11
CA THR A 60 11.93 -5.09 12.72
C THR A 60 10.42 -4.83 12.65
N VAL A 61 9.61 -5.57 13.40
CA VAL A 61 8.14 -5.37 13.49
C VAL A 61 7.80 -4.03 14.13
N LEU A 62 8.47 -3.66 15.23
CA LEU A 62 8.24 -2.40 15.93
C LEU A 62 8.59 -1.19 15.03
N CYS A 63 9.68 -1.25 14.28
CA CYS A 63 10.04 -0.23 13.30
C CYS A 63 8.97 -0.09 12.21
N ASN A 64 8.40 -1.20 11.71
CA ASN A 64 7.41 -1.16 10.63
C ASN A 64 6.05 -0.53 11.03
N THR A 65 5.69 -0.55 12.31
CA THR A 65 4.38 -0.07 12.79
C THR A 65 4.13 1.45 12.59
N PRO A 66 4.99 2.38 13.06
CA PRO A 66 4.84 3.81 12.76
C PRO A 66 5.01 4.09 11.26
N LEU A 67 5.80 3.26 10.58
CA LEU A 67 6.01 3.32 9.15
C LEU A 67 4.72 3.10 8.35
N ALA A 68 3.91 2.11 8.74
CA ALA A 68 2.61 1.82 8.15
C ALA A 68 1.60 2.97 8.36
N LYS A 69 1.55 3.58 9.56
CA LYS A 69 0.68 4.74 9.82
C LYS A 69 1.03 5.93 8.92
N LEU A 70 2.32 6.18 8.72
CA LEU A 70 2.77 7.25 7.84
C LEU A 70 2.48 6.94 6.36
N GLN A 71 2.66 5.68 5.94
CA GLN A 71 2.30 5.23 4.59
C GLN A 71 0.83 5.50 4.30
N HIS A 72 -0.07 5.14 5.23
CA HIS A 72 -1.50 5.39 5.10
C HIS A 72 -1.81 6.89 4.95
N LYS A 73 -1.15 7.75 5.75
CA LYS A 73 -1.30 9.20 5.65
C LYS A 73 -0.92 9.74 4.27
N PHE A 74 0.23 9.32 3.71
CA PHE A 74 0.65 9.76 2.39
C PHE A 74 -0.24 9.22 1.28
N GLN A 75 -0.66 7.95 1.37
CA GLN A 75 -1.60 7.35 0.42
C GLN A 75 -2.92 8.11 0.39
N SER A 76 -3.46 8.47 1.56
CA SER A 76 -4.68 9.27 1.66
C SER A 76 -4.53 10.66 1.01
N ARG A 77 -3.38 11.32 1.21
CA ARG A 77 -3.09 12.61 0.55
C ARG A 77 -2.96 12.47 -0.97
N LEU A 78 -2.34 11.40 -1.45
CA LEU A 78 -2.27 11.10 -2.89
C LEU A 78 -3.68 10.92 -3.48
N MET A 79 -4.56 10.16 -2.81
CA MET A 79 -5.93 9.95 -3.28
C MET A 79 -6.70 11.27 -3.40
N VAL A 80 -6.60 12.17 -2.42
CA VAL A 80 -7.24 13.49 -2.49
C VAL A 80 -6.73 14.30 -3.69
N ALA A 81 -5.40 14.35 -3.91
CA ALA A 81 -4.83 15.06 -5.05
C ALA A 81 -5.24 14.43 -6.40
N GLN A 82 -5.37 13.11 -6.46
CA GLN A 82 -5.88 12.39 -7.64
C GLN A 82 -7.33 12.72 -7.94
N ASP A 83 -8.19 12.75 -6.92
CA ASP A 83 -9.60 13.10 -7.06
C ASP A 83 -9.78 14.54 -7.56
N GLU A 84 -9.03 15.49 -7.01
CA GLU A 84 -9.04 16.89 -7.46
C GLU A 84 -8.65 17.01 -8.94
N ARG A 85 -7.55 16.36 -9.36
CA ARG A 85 -7.11 16.37 -10.76
C ARG A 85 -8.14 15.71 -11.68
N LEU A 86 -8.69 14.55 -11.28
CA LEU A 86 -9.68 13.82 -12.07
C LEU A 86 -10.96 14.63 -12.24
N LYS A 87 -11.42 15.29 -11.17
CA LYS A 87 -12.57 16.18 -11.21
C LYS A 87 -12.35 17.34 -12.18
N ALA A 88 -11.23 18.07 -12.06
CA ALA A 88 -10.91 19.18 -12.96
C ALA A 88 -10.80 18.72 -14.43
N THR A 89 -10.20 17.55 -14.66
CA THR A 89 -10.10 16.96 -16.01
C THR A 89 -11.49 16.61 -16.56
N SER A 90 -12.35 16.01 -15.75
CA SER A 90 -13.72 15.63 -16.13
C SER A 90 -14.56 16.86 -16.48
N GLU A 91 -14.53 17.90 -15.63
CA GLU A 91 -15.25 19.16 -15.87
C GLU A 91 -14.81 19.85 -17.16
N ALA A 92 -13.51 19.85 -17.47
CA ALA A 92 -12.98 20.40 -18.72
C ALA A 92 -13.44 19.60 -19.95
N LEU A 93 -13.50 18.27 -19.87
CA LEU A 93 -13.96 17.40 -20.96
C LEU A 93 -15.45 17.57 -21.22
N VAL A 94 -16.27 17.61 -20.16
CA VAL A 94 -17.72 17.81 -20.27
C VAL A 94 -18.05 19.17 -20.91
N ASN A 95 -17.27 20.21 -20.60
CA ASN A 95 -17.51 21.59 -21.07
C ASN A 95 -16.59 22.03 -22.22
N MET A 96 -15.98 21.10 -22.96
CA MET A 96 -14.95 21.38 -23.97
C MET A 96 -15.36 22.41 -25.03
N LYS A 97 -16.62 22.41 -25.47
CA LYS A 97 -17.12 23.38 -26.46
C LYS A 97 -17.04 24.83 -25.95
N VAL A 98 -17.37 25.04 -24.68
CA VAL A 98 -17.31 26.36 -24.03
C VAL A 98 -15.85 26.81 -23.90
N LEU A 99 -14.97 25.91 -23.45
CA LEU A 99 -13.53 26.21 -23.34
C LEU A 99 -12.93 26.67 -24.67
N LYS A 100 -13.27 26.01 -25.78
CA LYS A 100 -12.82 26.40 -27.13
C LYS A 100 -13.40 27.72 -27.59
N LEU A 101 -14.69 27.97 -27.34
CA LEU A 101 -15.36 29.20 -27.74
C LEU A 101 -14.68 30.44 -27.13
N TYR A 102 -14.21 30.32 -25.89
CA TYR A 102 -13.52 31.40 -25.15
C TYR A 102 -11.98 31.32 -25.22
N ALA A 103 -11.41 30.38 -25.98
CA ALA A 103 -9.97 30.11 -26.02
C ALA A 103 -9.33 29.89 -24.63
N TRP A 104 -10.07 29.28 -23.70
CA TRP A 104 -9.65 29.00 -22.31
C TRP A 104 -8.89 27.68 -22.14
N GLU A 105 -8.66 26.95 -23.23
CA GLU A 105 -7.98 25.65 -23.23
C GLU A 105 -6.61 25.69 -22.56
N THR A 106 -5.80 26.71 -22.83
CA THR A 106 -4.47 26.87 -22.22
C THR A 106 -4.57 27.16 -20.72
N SER A 107 -5.53 27.99 -20.29
CA SER A 107 -5.73 28.30 -18.87
C SER A 107 -6.17 27.08 -18.06
N PHE A 108 -7.10 26.29 -18.61
CA PHE A 108 -7.53 25.04 -17.96
C PHE A 108 -6.44 23.97 -17.96
N LYS A 109 -5.66 23.87 -19.05
CA LYS A 109 -4.49 23.00 -19.11
C LYS A 109 -3.50 23.34 -17.98
N ASN A 110 -3.15 24.61 -17.83
CA ASN A 110 -2.23 25.05 -16.77
C ASN A 110 -2.79 24.77 -15.36
N CYS A 111 -4.11 24.88 -15.17
CA CYS A 111 -4.76 24.49 -13.92
C CYS A 111 -4.59 22.99 -13.62
N ILE A 112 -4.85 22.13 -14.62
CA ILE A 112 -4.68 20.67 -14.49
C ILE A 112 -3.21 20.29 -14.26
N GLU A 113 -2.27 20.95 -14.94
CA GLU A 113 -0.83 20.73 -14.74
C GLU A 113 -0.38 21.08 -13.33
N ARG A 114 -0.91 22.16 -12.74
CA ARG A 114 -0.65 22.49 -11.33
C ARG A 114 -1.14 21.39 -10.38
N LEU A 115 -2.35 20.86 -10.60
CA LEU A 115 -2.88 19.73 -9.82
C LEU A 115 -2.04 18.47 -10.01
N ARG A 116 -1.56 18.23 -11.24
CA ARG A 116 -0.67 17.10 -11.55
C ARG A 116 0.66 17.20 -10.80
N ASN A 117 1.23 18.40 -10.66
CA ASN A 117 2.47 18.59 -9.90
C ASN A 117 2.29 18.26 -8.41
N GLU A 118 1.15 18.64 -7.82
CA GLU A 118 0.82 18.25 -6.44
C GLU A 118 0.59 16.73 -6.33
N GLU A 119 -0.12 16.10 -7.27
CA GLU A 119 -0.27 14.64 -7.32
C GLU A 119 1.09 13.93 -7.36
N LEU A 120 2.00 14.39 -8.24
CA LEU A 120 3.33 13.80 -8.41
C LEU A 120 4.20 13.93 -7.15
N LYS A 121 4.08 15.04 -6.41
CA LYS A 121 4.76 15.23 -5.12
C LYS A 121 4.33 14.17 -4.11
N TRP A 122 3.02 13.94 -3.96
CA TRP A 122 2.51 12.90 -3.06
C TRP A 122 2.83 11.49 -3.55
N LEU A 123 2.76 11.27 -4.87
CA LEU A 123 3.12 10.00 -5.49
C LEU A 123 4.58 9.64 -5.22
N SER A 124 5.50 10.59 -5.38
CA SER A 124 6.92 10.39 -5.08
C SER A 124 7.14 10.00 -3.62
N ALA A 125 6.48 10.69 -2.68
CA ALA A 125 6.56 10.37 -1.25
C ALA A 125 6.05 8.94 -0.94
N VAL A 126 4.94 8.52 -1.54
CA VAL A 126 4.40 7.16 -1.41
C VAL A 126 5.36 6.12 -1.96
N GLN A 127 5.95 6.37 -3.15
CA GLN A 127 6.86 5.41 -3.78
C GLN A 127 8.19 5.28 -3.02
N LEU A 128 8.74 6.39 -2.52
CA LEU A 128 9.94 6.36 -1.69
C LEU A 128 9.71 5.54 -0.41
N ARG A 129 8.55 5.73 0.23
CA ARG A 129 8.19 4.99 1.44
C ARG A 129 7.95 3.50 1.16
N LYS A 130 7.35 3.17 0.01
CA LYS A 130 7.21 1.79 -0.47
C LYS A 130 8.57 1.14 -0.69
N ALA A 131 9.50 1.84 -1.35
CA ALA A 131 10.86 1.35 -1.57
C ALA A 131 11.59 1.08 -0.24
N TYR A 132 11.48 2.00 0.72
CA TYR A 132 12.06 1.81 2.05
C TYR A 132 11.46 0.60 2.79
N ASN A 133 10.14 0.41 2.73
CA ASN A 133 9.48 -0.74 3.34
C ASN A 133 9.94 -2.06 2.69
N THR A 134 10.04 -2.09 1.35
CA THR A 134 10.58 -3.24 0.62
C THR A 134 12.02 -3.53 1.03
N PHE A 135 12.86 -2.52 1.17
CA PHE A 135 14.25 -2.68 1.62
C PHE A 135 14.33 -3.29 3.03
N LEU A 136 13.56 -2.76 3.99
CA LEU A 136 13.51 -3.32 5.35
C LEU A 136 13.03 -4.78 5.38
N PHE A 137 12.04 -5.11 4.55
CA PHE A 137 11.52 -6.46 4.47
C PHE A 137 12.59 -7.44 3.96
N TRP A 138 13.30 -7.09 2.88
CA TRP A 138 14.33 -7.93 2.30
C TRP A 138 15.65 -7.96 3.07
N SER A 139 15.93 -6.96 3.91
CA SER A 139 17.10 -6.99 4.79
C SER A 139 16.89 -7.85 6.04
N SER A 140 15.64 -8.10 6.44
CA SER A 140 15.31 -8.85 7.66
C SER A 140 15.95 -10.25 7.73
N PRO A 141 15.93 -11.10 6.69
CA PRO A 141 16.56 -12.43 6.75
C PRO A 141 18.08 -12.35 6.98
N VAL A 142 18.75 -11.35 6.39
CA VAL A 142 20.19 -11.13 6.53
C VAL A 142 20.52 -10.71 7.97
N LEU A 143 19.77 -9.76 8.53
CA LEU A 143 19.95 -9.31 9.92
C LEU A 143 19.68 -10.44 10.92
N VAL A 144 18.63 -11.22 10.69
CA VAL A 144 18.29 -12.38 11.53
C VAL A 144 19.42 -13.41 11.49
N SER A 145 19.94 -13.74 10.31
CA SER A 145 21.03 -14.70 10.14
C SER A 145 22.32 -14.20 10.80
N ALA A 146 22.68 -12.92 10.61
CA ALA A 146 23.85 -12.32 11.24
C ALA A 146 23.76 -12.35 12.78
N ALA A 147 22.58 -12.08 13.35
CA ALA A 147 22.36 -12.18 14.80
C ALA A 147 22.35 -13.63 15.31
N SER A 148 21.83 -14.58 14.54
CA SER A 148 21.85 -16.01 14.89
C SER A 148 23.25 -16.58 14.98
N PHE A 149 24.11 -16.27 14.00
CA PHE A 149 25.45 -16.87 13.88
C PHE A 149 26.55 -16.02 14.54
N GLY A 150 26.25 -14.77 14.89
CA GLY A 150 27.19 -13.86 15.56
C GLY A 150 27.06 -13.82 17.08
N ALA A 151 26.02 -14.43 17.65
CA ALA A 151 25.80 -14.58 19.10
C ALA A 151 26.32 -15.94 19.59
#